data_AF-A0A1E3G5I7-F1
#
_entry.id   AF-A0A1E3G5I7-F1
#
_cell.length_a   1.000
_cell.length_b   1.000
_cell.length_c   1.000
_cell.angle_alpha   90.00
_cell.angle_beta   90.00
_cell.angle_gamma   90.00
#
_symmetry.space_group_name_H-M   'P 1'
#
loop_
_entity.id
_entity.type
_entity.pdbx_description
1 polymer ?
#
loop_
_entity_poly.entity_id
_entity_poly.type
_entity_poly.pdbx_seq_one_letter_code
_entity_poly.pdbx_strand_id
1 'polypeptide(L)'
;MEHLDEELKEVSCPECIRCGWCCKQTVCYYGEWDYQKWQCKFLTDDNLCSKYDEIVRYESQLGLDPGLFGSGCCLNFMNPYRVKIMLESQQGGRCEENEANG
;
A
#
# COMPACT_ATOMS: atom_id res chain seq x y z
N MET A 1 -23.81 23.44 2.40
CA MET A 1 -22.48 23.29 1.79
C MET A 1 -21.38 23.22 2.85
N GLU A 2 -21.58 23.80 4.05
CA GLU A 2 -20.60 23.72 5.16
C GLU A 2 -20.42 22.31 5.76
N HIS A 3 -21.42 21.42 5.71
CA HIS A 3 -21.33 20.09 6.34
C HIS A 3 -20.46 19.07 5.57
N LEU A 4 -20.27 19.24 4.26
CA LEU A 4 -19.38 18.35 3.48
C LEU A 4 -17.90 18.62 3.79
N ASP A 5 -17.56 19.86 4.14
CA ASP A 5 -16.18 20.27 4.41
C ASP A 5 -15.66 19.72 5.74
N GLU A 6 -16.54 19.44 6.71
CA GLU A 6 -16.18 18.81 7.99
C GLU A 6 -15.95 17.30 7.85
N GLU A 7 -16.75 16.60 7.05
CA GLU A 7 -16.58 15.16 6.80
C GLU A 7 -15.35 14.87 5.92
N LEU A 8 -14.94 15.81 5.07
CA LEU A 8 -13.72 15.72 4.25
C LEU A 8 -12.43 16.06 5.01
N LYS A 9 -12.51 16.64 6.23
CA LYS A 9 -11.32 17.02 7.00
C LYS A 9 -10.52 15.83 7.53
N GLU A 10 -11.14 14.65 7.65
CA GLU A 10 -10.46 13.44 8.11
C GLU A 10 -10.41 12.39 7.01
N VAL A 11 -9.60 12.64 5.97
CA VAL A 11 -9.15 11.56 5.08
C VAL A 11 -8.12 10.74 5.86
N SER A 12 -8.60 9.81 6.69
CA SER A 12 -7.73 8.84 7.34
C SER A 12 -7.28 7.81 6.31
N CYS A 13 -6.12 8.08 5.71
CA CYS A 13 -5.45 7.10 4.86
C CYS A 13 -5.11 5.88 5.73
N PRO A 14 -5.62 4.70 5.39
CA PRO A 14 -5.55 3.57 6.29
C PRO A 14 -4.15 2.95 6.19
N GLU A 15 -3.62 2.46 7.32
CA GLU A 15 -2.21 2.02 7.40
C GLU A 15 -1.84 0.99 6.34
N CYS A 16 -0.58 1.00 5.90
CA CYS A 16 -0.07 -0.02 4.99
C CYS A 16 -0.06 -1.39 5.69
N ILE A 17 -0.72 -2.38 5.09
CA ILE A 17 -0.74 -3.77 5.58
C ILE A 17 0.56 -4.56 5.24
N ARG A 18 1.60 -3.85 4.76
CA ARG A 18 2.96 -4.35 4.47
C ARG A 18 2.99 -5.73 3.79
N CYS A 19 2.36 -5.84 2.63
CA CYS A 19 2.22 -7.14 1.96
C CYS A 19 2.62 -7.16 0.48
N GLY A 20 3.29 -6.10 0.01
CA GLY A 20 3.93 -6.08 -1.31
C GLY A 20 2.98 -6.02 -2.51
N TRP A 21 1.66 -6.07 -2.31
CA TRP A 21 0.68 -6.05 -3.41
C TRP A 21 0.92 -4.88 -4.39
N CYS A 22 1.10 -3.66 -3.89
CA CYS A 22 1.35 -2.48 -4.74
C CYS A 22 2.59 -2.65 -5.62
N CYS A 23 3.64 -3.28 -5.09
CA CYS A 23 4.87 -3.58 -5.81
C CYS A 23 4.69 -4.59 -6.96
N LYS A 24 3.59 -5.36 -6.96
CA LYS A 24 3.23 -6.28 -8.06
C LYS A 24 2.30 -5.65 -9.09
N GLN A 25 1.68 -4.52 -8.78
CA GLN A 25 0.73 -3.86 -9.69
C GLN A 25 1.36 -2.73 -10.50
N THR A 26 2.17 -1.90 -9.86
CA THR A 26 2.74 -0.71 -10.50
C THR A 26 3.99 -0.24 -9.78
N VAL A 27 4.80 0.55 -10.48
CA VAL A 27 5.96 1.22 -9.88
C VAL A 27 5.51 2.45 -9.10
N CYS A 28 5.96 2.59 -7.85
CA CYS A 28 5.74 3.82 -7.08
C CYS A 28 6.80 4.88 -7.42
N TYR A 29 6.63 6.11 -6.93
CA TYR A 29 7.58 7.20 -7.14
C TYR A 29 9.04 6.86 -6.75
N TYR A 30 9.22 6.03 -5.72
CA TYR A 30 10.52 5.59 -5.19
C TYR A 30 10.99 4.25 -5.76
N GLY A 31 10.17 3.63 -6.61
CA GLY A 31 10.36 2.28 -7.11
C GLY A 31 11.10 2.25 -8.44
N GLU A 32 11.47 1.04 -8.83
CA GLU A 32 11.93 0.74 -10.19
C GLU A 32 11.27 -0.55 -10.64
N TRP A 33 10.79 -0.61 -11.88
CA TRP A 33 10.11 -1.78 -12.40
C TRP A 33 11.11 -2.79 -12.97
N ASP A 34 10.98 -4.05 -12.57
CA ASP A 34 11.65 -5.19 -13.19
C ASP A 34 10.74 -5.77 -14.28
N TYR A 35 11.07 -5.54 -15.54
CA TYR A 35 10.30 -6.06 -16.68
C TYR A 35 10.50 -7.56 -16.91
N GLN A 36 11.54 -8.18 -16.34
CA GLN A 36 11.74 -9.63 -16.43
C GLN A 36 10.86 -10.35 -15.41
N LYS A 37 10.79 -9.82 -14.18
CA LYS A 37 9.98 -10.39 -13.10
C LYS A 37 8.55 -9.84 -13.03
N TRP A 38 8.24 -8.81 -13.81
CA TRP A 38 6.95 -8.10 -13.79
C TRP A 38 6.53 -7.60 -12.40
N GLN A 39 7.49 -7.03 -11.67
CA GLN A 39 7.27 -6.48 -10.33
C GLN A 39 8.29 -5.38 -10.01
N CYS A 40 8.08 -4.62 -8.93
CA CYS A 40 9.06 -3.68 -8.41
C CYS A 40 10.35 -4.41 -7.99
N LYS A 41 11.52 -3.87 -8.37
CA LYS A 41 12.84 -4.39 -8.01
C LYS A 41 13.10 -4.46 -6.50
N PHE A 42 12.38 -3.67 -5.72
CA PHE A 42 12.52 -3.60 -4.26
C PHE A 42 11.56 -4.54 -3.51
N LEU A 43 10.77 -5.35 -4.21
CA LEU A 43 9.96 -6.40 -3.60
C LEU A 43 10.88 -7.56 -3.16
N THR A 44 10.85 -7.88 -1.87
CA THR A 44 11.59 -9.01 -1.29
C THR A 44 10.85 -10.33 -1.48
N ASP A 45 11.56 -11.44 -1.28
CA ASP A 45 10.98 -12.79 -1.34
C ASP A 45 9.87 -13.02 -0.30
N ASP A 46 9.90 -12.27 0.82
CA ASP A 46 8.85 -12.25 1.85
C ASP A 46 7.62 -11.40 1.47
N ASN A 47 7.53 -10.93 0.22
CA ASN A 47 6.51 -10.00 -0.27
C ASN A 47 6.48 -8.67 0.49
N LEU A 48 7.65 -8.14 0.88
CA LEU A 48 7.77 -6.84 1.55
C LEU A 48 8.49 -5.82 0.65
N CYS A 49 8.19 -4.54 0.84
CA CYS A 49 9.00 -3.48 0.23
C CYS A 49 10.28 -3.28 1.06
N SER A 50 11.43 -3.61 0.48
CA SER A 50 12.74 -3.43 1.14
C SER A 50 13.09 -1.99 1.49
N LYS A 51 12.41 -1.01 0.87
CA LYS A 51 12.61 0.43 1.11
C LYS A 51 11.55 1.08 2.02
N TYR A 52 10.62 0.29 2.57
CA TYR A 52 9.47 0.83 3.30
C TYR A 52 9.88 1.84 4.38
N ASP A 53 10.73 1.42 5.32
CA ASP A 53 11.10 2.25 6.47
C ASP A 53 11.96 3.46 6.07
N GLU A 54 12.76 3.34 5.01
CA GLU A 54 13.55 4.44 4.45
C GLU A 54 12.63 5.53 3.86
N ILE A 55 11.65 5.14 3.04
CA ILE A 55 10.73 6.05 2.37
C ILE A 55 9.85 6.75 3.40
N VAL A 56 9.24 6.01 4.32
CA VAL A 56 8.37 6.56 5.38
C VAL A 56 9.13 7.58 6.22
N ARG A 57 10.38 7.27 6.60
CA ARG A 57 11.23 8.21 7.35
C ARG A 57 11.56 9.46 6.54
N TYR A 58 11.88 9.31 5.26
CA TYR A 58 12.19 10.44 4.38
C TYR A 58 11.00 11.38 4.20
N GLU A 59 9.82 10.84 3.90
CA GLU A 59 8.60 11.64 3.74
C GLU A 59 8.19 12.34 5.03
N SER A 60 8.35 11.66 6.19
CA SER A 60 8.12 12.27 7.49
C SER A 60 9.06 13.46 7.75
N GLN A 61 10.34 13.36 7.37
CA GLN A 61 11.30 14.48 7.47
C GLN A 61 10.92 15.68 6.58
N LEU A 62 10.24 15.42 5.46
CA LEU A 62 9.69 16.46 4.59
C LEU A 62 8.36 17.05 5.10
N GLY A 63 7.76 16.47 6.15
CA GLY A 63 6.47 16.88 6.66
C GLY A 63 5.29 16.53 5.75
N LEU A 64 5.44 15.49 4.92
CA LEU A 64 4.35 15.01 4.05
C LEU A 64 3.36 14.18 4.87
N ASP A 65 2.11 14.65 4.95
CA ASP A 65 1.00 13.93 5.57
C ASP A 65 -0.32 14.23 4.82
N PRO A 66 -0.89 13.26 4.08
CA PRO A 66 -0.37 11.91 3.86
C PRO A 66 0.88 11.91 2.96
N GLY A 67 1.76 10.92 3.17
CA GLY A 67 2.91 10.66 2.30
C GLY A 67 2.51 10.31 0.86
N LEU A 68 3.41 10.56 -0.11
CA LEU A 68 3.20 10.10 -1.49
C LEU A 68 3.23 8.57 -1.53
N PHE A 69 4.16 7.98 -0.77
CA PHE A 69 4.24 6.56 -0.54
C PHE A 69 3.05 6.10 0.30
N GLY A 70 2.32 5.12 -0.21
CA GLY A 70 1.09 4.65 0.45
C GLY A 70 -0.14 5.50 0.15
N SER A 71 -0.05 6.63 -0.56
CA SER A 71 -1.24 7.39 -1.01
C SER A 71 -2.22 6.53 -1.82
N GLY A 72 -1.72 5.59 -2.63
CA GLY A 72 -2.56 4.61 -3.32
C GLY A 72 -3.36 3.70 -2.37
N CYS A 73 -2.95 3.55 -1.11
CA CYS A 73 -3.68 2.82 -0.08
C CYS A 73 -4.88 3.59 0.48
N CYS A 74 -4.97 4.91 0.26
CA CYS A 74 -6.14 5.71 0.64
C CYS A 74 -7.39 5.34 -0.18
N LEU A 75 -7.21 4.72 -1.35
CA LEU A 75 -8.28 4.19 -2.19
C LEU A 75 -8.52 2.71 -1.85
N ASN A 76 -9.17 2.45 -0.70
CA ASN A 76 -9.37 1.10 -0.14
C ASN A 76 -9.84 0.04 -1.16
N PHE A 77 -10.72 0.40 -2.10
CA PHE A 77 -11.28 -0.51 -3.10
C PHE A 77 -10.23 -1.04 -4.11
N MET A 78 -9.06 -0.41 -4.19
CA MET A 78 -8.03 -0.82 -5.15
C MET A 78 -7.24 -2.04 -4.69
N ASN A 79 -7.13 -2.32 -3.39
CA ASN A 79 -6.41 -3.49 -2.90
C ASN A 79 -7.38 -4.60 -2.41
N PRO A 80 -7.66 -5.63 -3.24
CA PRO A 80 -8.59 -6.70 -2.86
C PRO A 80 -8.13 -7.51 -1.64
N TYR A 81 -6.81 -7.63 -1.42
CA TYR A 81 -6.27 -8.32 -0.25
C TYR A 81 -6.51 -7.55 1.04
N ARG A 82 -6.52 -6.22 0.98
CA ARG A 82 -6.86 -5.39 2.13
C ARG A 82 -8.30 -5.63 2.56
N VAL A 83 -9.23 -5.65 1.62
CA VAL A 83 -10.64 -5.94 1.91
C VAL A 83 -10.78 -7.33 2.53
N LYS A 84 -10.10 -8.33 1.95
CA LYS A 84 -10.07 -9.69 2.50
C LYS A 84 -9.52 -9.72 3.93
N ILE A 85 -8.35 -9.12 4.17
CA ILE A 85 -7.77 -9.04 5.52
C ILE A 85 -8.71 -8.28 6.45
N MET A 86 -9.27 -7.14 6.08
CA MET A 86 -10.22 -6.39 6.93
C MET A 86 -11.47 -7.20 7.29
N LEU A 87 -11.97 -8.03 6.36
CA LEU A 87 -13.11 -8.92 6.60
C LEU A 87 -12.72 -10.16 7.42
N GLU A 88 -11.48 -10.65 7.28
CA GLU A 88 -10.97 -11.85 7.93
C GLU A 88 -10.26 -11.57 9.27
N SER A 89 -9.87 -10.33 9.56
CA SER A 89 -9.04 -10.01 10.73
C SER A 89 -9.84 -9.64 11.97
N GLN A 90 -10.25 -10.69 12.68
CA GLN A 90 -9.84 -10.88 14.08
C GLN A 90 -8.50 -11.63 14.22
N GLN A 91 -7.83 -12.06 13.13
CA GLN A 91 -6.57 -12.82 13.22
C GLN A 91 -5.61 -12.48 12.05
N GLY A 92 -4.67 -11.55 12.28
CA GLY A 92 -3.34 -11.43 11.64
C GLY A 92 -3.06 -11.98 10.22
N GLY A 93 -3.95 -11.83 9.25
CA GLY A 93 -3.78 -12.36 7.89
C GLY A 93 -2.74 -11.59 7.05
N ARG A 94 -1.94 -12.32 6.27
CA ARG A 94 -1.02 -11.79 5.24
C ARG A 94 -1.74 -11.71 3.89
N CYS A 95 -1.32 -10.81 2.98
CA CYS A 95 -1.84 -10.81 1.60
C CYS A 95 -1.30 -12.02 0.85
N GLU A 96 -1.99 -13.14 0.95
CA GLU A 96 -1.65 -14.34 0.19
C GLU A 96 -2.39 -14.29 -1.15
N GLU A 97 -1.62 -14.28 -2.25
CA GLU A 97 -2.16 -14.54 -3.58
C GLU A 97 -2.76 -15.94 -3.57
N ASN A 98 -4.09 -16.05 -3.62
CA ASN A 98 -4.70 -17.29 -4.06
C ASN A 98 -4.28 -17.45 -5.52
N GLU A 99 -3.42 -18.43 -5.81
CA GLU A 99 -3.14 -18.89 -7.17
C GLU A 99 -4.47 -19.34 -7.81
N ALA A 100 -5.20 -18.40 -8.39
CA ALA A 100 -6.26 -18.71 -9.32
C ALA A 100 -5.57 -19.18 -10.60
N ASN A 101 -5.45 -20.50 -10.74
CA ASN A 101 -5.12 -21.18 -12.00
C ASN A 101 -5.81 -20.47 -13.19
N GLY A 102 -5.01 -20.07 -14.17
CA GLY A 102 -5.46 -19.50 -15.44
C GLY A 102 -4.30 -19.23 -16.38
#